data_AF-X1IG50-F1
#
_entry.id   AF-X1IG50-F1
#
_cell.length_a   1.000
_cell.length_b   1.000
_cell.length_c   1.000
_cell.angle_alpha   90.00
_cell.angle_beta   90.00
_cell.angle_gamma   90.00
#
_symmetry.space_group_name_H-M   'P 1'
#
loop_
_entity.id
_entity.type
_entity.pdbx_description
1 polymer ?
#
loop_
_entity_poly.entity_id
_entity_poly.type
_entity_poly.pdbx_seq_one_letter_code
_entity_poly.pdbx_strand_id
1 'polypeptide(L)'
;MRRLLPLPVMLLLAGCGGATSLPGGLSIIPTTTQPPAAPVSSAVAPDLSSVDVIKMVKDKADELKLLAPLLVSAPDASPSINIEPWMICLKSGAAEQARRLYVLLFQDGKLKTARSAAILDKCEERSFAPLNVAALTPPAKAPAKARGHRRRDRN
;
A
#
# COMPACT_ATOMS: atom_id res chain seq x y z
N MET A 1 -26.86 35.17 -29.72
CA MET A 1 -25.99 36.31 -30.06
C MET A 1 -24.61 36.08 -29.46
N ARG A 2 -23.55 36.34 -30.25
CA ARG A 2 -22.10 36.36 -29.92
C ARG A 2 -21.43 34.96 -29.75
N ARG A 3 -20.83 34.41 -30.82
CA ARG A 3 -19.44 34.57 -31.39
C ARG A 3 -18.48 33.54 -30.77
N LEU A 4 -18.15 32.41 -31.42
CA LEU A 4 -17.06 32.21 -32.41
C LEU A 4 -15.74 32.89 -32.01
N LEU A 5 -14.74 32.13 -31.56
CA LEU A 5 -13.60 31.67 -32.40
C LEU A 5 -12.59 30.79 -31.63
N PRO A 6 -11.97 29.79 -32.30
CA PRO A 6 -10.79 29.04 -31.86
C PRO A 6 -9.49 29.76 -32.30
N LEU A 7 -8.37 29.52 -31.62
CA LEU A 7 -7.05 30.08 -31.95
C LEU A 7 -5.94 29.18 -31.34
N PRO A 8 -4.70 29.16 -31.89
CA PRO A 8 -4.35 28.37 -33.06
C PRO A 8 -3.18 27.39 -32.81
N VAL A 9 -3.06 26.44 -33.73
CA VAL A 9 -1.85 25.67 -34.02
C VAL A 9 -0.73 26.63 -34.42
N MET A 10 0.40 26.60 -33.71
CA MET A 10 1.66 27.19 -34.16
C MET A 10 2.69 26.09 -34.31
N LEU A 11 2.84 25.68 -35.57
CA LEU A 11 3.96 24.95 -36.14
C LEU A 11 5.22 25.82 -36.01
N LEU A 12 6.31 25.28 -35.47
CA LEU A 12 7.65 25.84 -35.62
C LEU A 12 8.60 24.74 -36.11
N LEU A 13 8.83 24.75 -37.42
CA LEU A 13 9.94 24.09 -38.09
C LEU A 13 11.14 25.04 -38.11
N ALA A 14 12.25 24.61 -37.51
CA ALA A 14 13.63 25.01 -37.79
C ALA A 14 14.51 23.89 -37.18
N GLY A 15 15.40 23.17 -37.87
CA GLY A 15 16.29 23.58 -38.95
C GLY A 15 17.72 23.64 -38.39
N CYS A 16 18.50 22.56 -38.57
CA CYS A 16 19.97 22.39 -38.53
C CYS A 16 20.25 20.90 -38.22
N GLY A 17 20.89 20.08 -39.05
CA GLY A 17 22.00 20.39 -39.94
C GLY A 17 23.30 20.26 -39.14
N GLY A 18 23.87 19.06 -39.04
CA GLY A 18 25.14 18.85 -38.35
C GLY A 18 25.46 17.37 -38.11
N ALA A 19 25.93 16.68 -39.14
CA ALA A 19 26.62 15.41 -38.99
C ALA A 19 28.08 15.68 -38.57
N THR A 20 28.46 15.30 -37.36
CA THR A 20 29.86 15.23 -36.93
C THR A 20 30.20 13.77 -36.68
N SER A 21 30.95 13.18 -37.63
CA SER A 21 31.63 11.89 -37.47
C SER A 21 32.73 12.03 -36.42
N LEU A 22 32.64 11.26 -35.33
CA LEU A 22 33.74 11.07 -34.38
C LEU A 22 34.55 9.84 -34.80
N PRO A 23 35.90 9.95 -34.89
CA PRO A 23 36.76 8.81 -35.14
C PRO A 23 37.04 8.06 -33.83
N GLY A 24 37.05 6.73 -33.93
CA GLY A 24 37.98 5.82 -33.27
C GLY A 24 38.21 5.99 -31.76
N GLY A 25 37.63 5.08 -30.99
CA GLY A 25 37.97 4.92 -29.57
C GLY A 25 37.26 3.74 -28.91
N LEU A 26 37.41 2.54 -29.49
CA LEU A 26 37.01 1.28 -28.84
C LEU A 26 37.89 1.05 -27.61
N SER A 27 37.39 1.42 -26.44
CA SER A 27 37.81 0.86 -25.15
C SER A 27 36.55 0.44 -24.40
N ILE A 28 36.02 -0.71 -24.79
CA ILE A 28 34.97 -1.39 -24.03
C ILE A 28 35.69 -2.14 -22.91
N ILE A 29 35.88 -1.47 -21.78
CA ILE A 29 36.23 -2.16 -20.53
C ILE A 29 34.99 -2.99 -20.18
N PRO A 30 35.08 -4.32 -20.02
CA PRO A 30 33.99 -5.08 -19.41
C PRO A 30 33.96 -4.71 -17.93
N THR A 31 33.33 -3.58 -17.60
CA THR A 31 32.82 -3.37 -16.26
C THR A 31 31.80 -4.47 -16.07
N THR A 32 32.18 -5.49 -15.31
CA THR A 32 31.22 -6.42 -14.71
C THR A 32 30.25 -5.57 -13.93
N THR A 33 29.13 -5.21 -14.57
CA THR A 33 27.95 -4.67 -13.93
C THR A 33 27.39 -5.81 -13.10
N GLN A 34 28.01 -6.02 -11.94
CA GLN A 34 27.31 -6.64 -10.83
C GLN A 34 26.10 -5.73 -10.58
N PRO A 35 24.86 -6.21 -10.77
CA PRO A 35 23.70 -5.46 -10.33
C PRO A 35 23.98 -5.11 -8.86
N PRO A 36 23.90 -3.83 -8.44
CA PRO A 36 23.99 -3.52 -7.03
C PRO A 36 22.93 -4.40 -6.37
N ALA A 37 23.39 -5.34 -5.54
CA ALA A 37 22.50 -6.16 -4.74
C ALA A 37 21.60 -5.16 -4.03
N ALA A 38 20.30 -5.20 -4.36
CA ALA A 38 19.33 -4.32 -3.73
C ALA A 38 19.58 -4.38 -2.22
N PRO A 39 19.63 -3.24 -1.51
CA PRO A 39 19.82 -3.27 -0.08
C PRO A 39 18.73 -4.18 0.49
N VAL A 40 19.14 -5.35 0.98
CA VAL A 40 18.27 -6.27 1.70
C VAL A 40 17.89 -5.53 2.96
N SER A 41 16.73 -4.88 2.90
CA SER A 41 16.24 -4.07 4.00
C SER A 41 15.98 -5.01 5.17
N SER A 42 16.85 -4.95 6.18
CA SER A 42 16.71 -5.71 7.44
C SER A 42 15.54 -5.22 8.31
N ALA A 43 14.73 -4.28 7.80
CA ALA A 43 13.56 -3.78 8.50
C ALA A 43 12.51 -4.89 8.63
N VAL A 44 11.86 -4.94 9.80
CA VAL A 44 10.85 -5.96 10.10
C VAL A 44 9.58 -5.70 9.29
N ALA A 45 9.10 -6.75 8.59
CA ALA A 45 7.83 -6.71 7.89
C ALA A 45 6.66 -6.51 8.87
N PRO A 46 5.61 -5.75 8.50
CA PRO A 46 4.44 -5.62 9.35
C PRO A 46 3.71 -6.97 9.49
N ASP A 47 3.41 -7.39 10.71
CA ASP A 47 2.66 -8.62 10.98
C ASP A 47 1.15 -8.34 11.01
N LEU A 48 0.42 -8.83 10.00
CA LEU A 48 -1.05 -8.72 9.93
C LEU A 48 -1.81 -9.54 10.99
N SER A 49 -1.10 -10.34 11.80
CA SER A 49 -1.65 -11.01 12.98
C SER A 49 -1.54 -10.16 14.24
N SER A 50 -0.69 -9.12 14.22
CA SER A 50 -0.51 -8.20 15.33
C SER A 50 -1.70 -7.25 15.46
N VAL A 51 -2.27 -7.17 16.66
CA VAL A 51 -3.38 -6.27 17.00
C VAL A 51 -3.04 -4.82 16.66
N ASP A 52 -1.80 -4.39 16.89
CA ASP A 52 -1.36 -3.02 16.62
C ASP A 52 -1.35 -2.71 15.12
N VAL A 53 -0.89 -3.64 14.29
CA VAL A 53 -0.86 -3.47 12.83
C VAL A 53 -2.28 -3.48 12.28
N ILE A 54 -3.13 -4.41 12.72
CA ILE A 54 -4.55 -4.45 12.34
C ILE A 54 -5.22 -3.13 12.71
N LYS A 55 -4.94 -2.59 13.90
CA LYS A 55 -5.48 -1.31 14.37
C LYS A 55 -4.99 -0.16 13.49
N MET A 56 -3.69 -0.06 13.20
CA MET A 56 -3.16 0.97 12.31
C MET A 56 -3.79 0.94 10.92
N VAL A 57 -3.95 -0.25 10.33
CA VAL A 57 -4.58 -0.40 9.01
C VAL A 57 -6.05 -0.01 9.05
N LYS A 58 -6.78 -0.42 10.09
CA LYS A 58 -8.18 -0.04 10.28
C LYS A 58 -8.33 1.47 10.48
N ASP A 59 -7.58 2.06 11.40
CA ASP A 59 -7.60 3.50 11.69
C ASP A 59 -7.35 4.29 10.39
N LYS A 60 -6.39 3.83 9.58
CA LYS A 60 -6.10 4.47 8.29
C LYS A 60 -7.22 4.29 7.26
N ALA A 61 -7.87 3.13 7.23
CA ALA A 61 -9.02 2.91 6.35
C ALA A 61 -10.21 3.82 6.73
N ASP A 62 -10.43 4.02 8.03
CA ASP A 62 -11.48 4.91 8.57
C ASP A 62 -11.16 6.37 8.19
N GLU A 63 -9.90 6.83 8.33
CA GLU A 63 -9.46 8.15 7.84
C GLU A 63 -9.70 8.34 6.34
N LEU A 64 -9.45 7.30 5.54
CA LEU A 64 -9.69 7.28 4.10
C LEU A 64 -11.17 7.10 3.73
N LYS A 65 -12.05 6.94 4.72
CA LYS A 65 -13.50 6.73 4.56
C LYS A 65 -13.81 5.52 3.66
N LEU A 66 -13.02 4.45 3.82
CA LEU A 66 -13.26 3.20 3.13
C LEU A 66 -14.41 2.44 3.79
N LEU A 67 -15.34 1.98 2.97
CA LEU A 67 -16.47 1.19 3.42
C LEU A 67 -16.04 -0.27 3.65
N ALA A 68 -16.68 -0.92 4.62
CA ALA A 68 -16.52 -2.34 4.86
C ALA A 68 -17.10 -3.18 3.70
N PRO A 69 -16.59 -4.41 3.47
CA PRO A 69 -15.46 -5.02 4.17
C PRO A 69 -14.12 -4.43 3.73
N LEU A 70 -13.17 -4.29 4.66
CA LEU A 70 -11.81 -3.85 4.34
C LEU A 70 -11.00 -5.05 3.84
N LEU A 71 -10.33 -4.87 2.71
CA LEU A 71 -9.54 -5.90 2.05
C LEU A 71 -8.07 -5.47 1.99
N VAL A 72 -7.17 -6.36 2.41
CA VAL A 72 -5.73 -6.11 2.47
C VAL A 72 -4.93 -7.18 1.73
N SER A 73 -3.80 -6.81 1.14
CA SER A 73 -2.82 -7.78 0.66
C SER A 73 -1.96 -8.31 1.80
N ALA A 74 -1.22 -9.40 1.55
CA ALA A 74 -0.08 -9.74 2.40
C ALA A 74 0.97 -8.60 2.36
N PRO A 75 1.77 -8.44 3.43
CA PRO A 75 2.96 -7.59 3.41
C PRO A 75 3.92 -8.03 2.31
N ASP A 76 4.44 -7.08 1.54
CA ASP A 76 5.46 -7.34 0.53
C ASP A 76 6.52 -6.24 0.48
N ALA A 77 7.66 -6.55 -0.12
CA ALA A 77 8.71 -5.58 -0.38
C ALA A 77 8.17 -4.44 -1.24
N SER A 78 8.43 -3.24 -0.78
CA SER A 78 8.08 -2.01 -1.48
C SER A 78 8.99 -1.81 -2.69
N PRO A 79 8.49 -1.22 -3.79
CA PRO A 79 9.34 -0.79 -4.90
C PRO A 79 10.50 0.09 -4.43
N SER A 80 11.67 -0.04 -5.05
CA SER A 80 12.91 0.67 -4.66
C SER A 80 12.84 2.20 -4.73
N ILE A 81 11.79 2.76 -5.33
CA ILE A 81 11.52 4.20 -5.34
C ILE A 81 10.97 4.71 -3.99
N ASN A 82 10.39 3.82 -3.19
CA ASN A 82 9.89 4.15 -1.86
C ASN A 82 11.02 3.99 -0.84
N ILE A 83 11.08 4.90 0.12
CA ILE A 83 12.07 4.85 1.22
C ILE A 83 11.67 3.74 2.20
N GLU A 84 10.37 3.57 2.42
CA GLU A 84 9.83 2.50 3.24
C GLU A 84 9.96 1.15 2.55
N PRO A 85 10.55 0.16 3.22
CA PRO A 85 10.89 -1.12 2.60
C PRO A 85 9.71 -2.08 2.47
N TRP A 86 8.61 -1.85 3.20
CA TRP A 86 7.45 -2.73 3.20
C TRP A 86 6.21 -1.97 2.76
N MET A 87 5.31 -2.67 2.09
CA MET A 87 4.02 -2.15 1.70
C MET A 87 2.89 -3.15 1.94
N ILE A 88 1.69 -2.63 2.18
CA ILE A 88 0.43 -3.38 2.18
C ILE A 88 -0.55 -2.63 1.29
N CYS A 89 -1.18 -3.32 0.36
CA CYS A 89 -2.25 -2.76 -0.45
C CYS A 89 -3.58 -2.86 0.30
N LEU A 90 -4.37 -1.78 0.28
CA LEU A 90 -5.65 -1.66 0.97
C LEU A 90 -6.73 -1.20 -0.02
N LYS A 91 -7.90 -1.85 0.03
CA LYS A 91 -9.10 -1.43 -0.71
C LYS A 91 -10.38 -1.71 0.07
N SER A 92 -11.47 -1.08 -0.36
CA SER A 92 -12.82 -1.47 0.04
C SER A 92 -13.32 -2.64 -0.80
N GLY A 93 -14.02 -3.58 -0.16
CA GLY A 93 -14.80 -4.61 -0.83
C GLY A 93 -16.22 -4.17 -1.19
N ALA A 94 -16.63 -2.95 -0.84
CA ALA A 94 -17.92 -2.39 -1.27
C ALA A 94 -17.86 -2.02 -2.76
N ALA A 95 -18.87 -2.39 -3.53
CA ALA A 95 -18.93 -2.16 -4.98
C ALA A 95 -18.73 -0.67 -5.36
N GLU A 96 -19.33 0.24 -4.58
CA GLU A 96 -19.23 1.70 -4.77
C GLU A 96 -17.79 2.25 -4.67
N GLN A 97 -16.90 1.52 -3.99
CA GLN A 97 -15.53 1.94 -3.73
C GLN A 97 -14.49 0.92 -4.21
N ALA A 98 -14.90 -0.10 -4.98
CA ALA A 98 -14.02 -1.20 -5.39
C ALA A 98 -12.79 -0.75 -6.21
N ARG A 99 -12.86 0.42 -6.86
CA ARG A 99 -11.76 1.01 -7.63
C ARG A 99 -10.77 1.81 -6.77
N ARG A 100 -11.09 2.11 -5.52
CA ARG A 100 -10.22 2.89 -4.63
C ARG A 100 -9.17 1.96 -4.03
N LEU A 101 -7.95 2.10 -4.51
CA LEU A 101 -6.81 1.29 -4.11
C LEU A 101 -5.74 2.18 -3.50
N TYR A 102 -5.26 1.79 -2.32
CA TYR A 102 -4.27 2.52 -1.55
C TYR A 102 -3.07 1.61 -1.27
N VAL A 103 -1.91 2.23 -1.16
CA VAL A 103 -0.69 1.60 -0.64
C VAL A 103 -0.38 2.21 0.73
N LEU A 104 -0.18 1.34 1.71
CA LEU A 104 0.27 1.66 3.05
C LEU A 104 1.74 1.29 3.14
N LEU A 105 2.59 2.26 3.46
CA LEU A 105 4.04 2.09 3.50
C LEU A 105 4.53 1.96 4.95
N PHE A 106 5.27 0.90 5.21
CA PHE A 106 5.69 0.48 6.54
C PHE A 106 7.21 0.43 6.68
N GLN A 107 7.68 0.76 7.88
CA GLN A 107 9.05 0.56 8.29
C GLN A 107 9.06 0.15 9.76
N ASP A 108 9.76 -0.95 10.05
CA ASP A 108 9.86 -1.54 11.40
C ASP A 108 8.49 -1.79 12.04
N GLY A 109 7.58 -2.39 11.26
CA GLY A 109 6.20 -2.69 11.67
C GLY A 109 5.30 -1.46 11.87
N LYS A 110 5.78 -0.23 11.67
CA LYS A 110 5.01 1.01 11.84
C LYS A 110 4.57 1.59 10.51
N LEU A 111 3.33 2.06 10.44
CA LEU A 111 2.83 2.82 9.29
C LEU A 111 3.52 4.18 9.23
N LYS A 112 4.21 4.48 8.13
CA LYS A 112 4.87 5.77 7.90
C LYS A 112 4.01 6.70 7.07
N THR A 113 3.42 6.18 6.00
CA THR A 113 2.56 6.95 5.11
C THR A 113 1.55 6.06 4.38
N ALA A 114 0.53 6.69 3.81
CA ALA A 114 -0.44 6.03 2.95
C ALA A 114 -0.77 6.96 1.78
N ARG A 115 -0.93 6.39 0.58
CA ARG A 115 -1.30 7.13 -0.63
C ARG A 115 -2.14 6.26 -1.56
N SER A 116 -2.80 6.88 -2.54
CA SER A 116 -3.41 6.14 -3.65
C SER A 116 -2.35 5.30 -4.35
N ALA A 117 -2.68 4.05 -4.70
CA ALA A 117 -1.74 3.16 -5.35
C ALA A 117 -1.37 3.69 -6.75
N ALA A 118 -0.08 3.70 -7.04
CA ALA A 118 0.47 3.94 -8.36
C ALA A 118 0.68 2.60 -9.09
N ILE A 119 0.87 2.68 -10.41
CA ILE A 119 1.15 1.50 -11.26
C ILE A 119 2.38 0.73 -10.75
N LEU A 120 3.41 1.46 -10.30
CA LEU A 120 4.66 0.87 -9.78
C LEU A 120 4.46 0.08 -8.48
N ASP A 121 3.40 0.34 -7.72
CA ASP A 121 3.08 -0.41 -6.50
C ASP A 121 2.47 -1.80 -6.83
N LYS A 122 2.00 -2.00 -8.07
CA LYS A 122 1.39 -3.26 -8.56
C LYS A 122 0.26 -3.81 -7.68
N CYS A 123 -0.45 -2.93 -6.98
CA CYS A 123 -1.50 -3.36 -6.06
C CYS A 123 -2.69 -4.06 -6.76
N GLU A 124 -2.92 -3.77 -8.04
CA GLU A 124 -4.01 -4.38 -8.82
C GLU A 124 -3.79 -5.88 -9.08
N GLU A 125 -2.52 -6.31 -9.10
CA GLU A 125 -2.12 -7.70 -9.35
C GLU A 125 -2.12 -8.56 -8.07
N ARG A 126 -2.35 -7.94 -6.91
CA ARG A 126 -2.24 -8.61 -5.61
C ARG A 126 -3.49 -9.40 -5.26
N SER A 127 -3.28 -10.47 -4.50
CA SER A 127 -4.37 -11.16 -3.81
C SER A 127 -4.77 -10.38 -2.57
N PHE A 128 -6.08 -10.32 -2.31
CA PHE A 128 -6.66 -9.60 -1.19
C PHE A 128 -7.46 -10.54 -0.29
N ALA A 129 -7.30 -10.35 1.02
CA ALA A 129 -8.08 -11.04 2.04
C ALA A 129 -8.78 -10.02 2.96
N PRO A 130 -9.91 -10.39 3.59
CA PRO A 130 -10.54 -9.55 4.60
C PRO A 130 -9.59 -9.23 5.77
N LEU A 131 -9.54 -7.97 6.18
CA LEU A 131 -8.81 -7.58 7.38
C LEU A 131 -9.48 -8.20 8.62
N ASN A 132 -8.71 -8.89 9.47
CA ASN A 132 -9.22 -9.52 10.69
C ASN A 132 -9.50 -8.51 11.81
N VAL A 133 -10.50 -7.65 11.62
CA VAL A 133 -10.91 -6.63 12.60
C VAL A 133 -11.44 -7.23 13.90
N ALA A 134 -11.85 -8.50 13.90
CA ALA A 134 -12.31 -9.19 15.11
C ALA A 134 -11.20 -9.29 16.18
N ALA A 135 -9.94 -9.33 15.76
CA ALA A 135 -8.77 -9.33 16.64
C ALA A 135 -8.66 -8.06 17.51
N LEU A 136 -9.34 -6.97 17.15
CA LEU A 136 -9.34 -5.72 17.91
C LEU A 136 -10.31 -5.74 19.09
N THR A 137 -11.23 -6.71 19.14
CA THR A 137 -12.20 -6.83 20.23
C THR A 137 -11.54 -7.57 21.39
N PRO A 138 -11.50 -7.01 22.61
CA PRO A 138 -11.05 -7.75 23.78
C PRO A 138 -11.89 -9.03 23.94
N PRO A 139 -11.31 -10.18 24.33
CA PRO A 139 -12.08 -11.38 24.57
C PRO A 139 -13.15 -11.07 25.63
N ALA A 140 -14.41 -11.27 25.28
CA ALA A 140 -15.54 -11.01 26.17
C ALA A 140 -15.29 -11.72 27.51
N LYS A 141 -15.23 -10.94 28.59
CA LYS A 141 -15.08 -11.42 29.96
C LYS A 141 -16.12 -12.53 30.17
N ALA A 142 -15.67 -13.77 30.39
CA ALA A 142 -16.58 -14.91 30.55
C ALA A 142 -17.66 -14.60 31.60
N PRO A 143 -18.93 -14.93 31.36
CA PRO A 143 -19.99 -14.63 32.31
C PRO A 143 -19.68 -15.30 33.65
N ALA A 144 -19.51 -14.48 34.69
CA ALA A 144 -19.32 -14.95 36.05
C ALA A 144 -20.53 -15.84 36.40
N LYS A 145 -20.29 -17.15 36.55
CA LYS A 145 -21.32 -18.12 36.94
C LYS A 145 -22.07 -17.56 38.14
N ALA A 146 -23.36 -17.27 37.95
CA ALA A 146 -24.27 -16.91 39.02
C ALA A 146 -24.18 -18.00 40.08
N ARG A 147 -23.51 -17.68 41.19
CA ARG A 147 -23.31 -18.59 42.31
C ARG A 147 -24.69 -18.78 42.94
N GLY A 148 -25.37 -19.83 42.52
CA GLY A 148 -26.71 -20.18 42.97
C GLY A 148 -26.78 -20.13 44.48
N HIS A 149 -27.60 -19.21 44.97
CA HIS A 149 -28.02 -19.13 46.35
C HIS A 149 -28.84 -20.39 46.63
N ARG A 150 -28.16 -21.46 47.10
CA ARG A 150 -28.82 -22.62 47.72
C ARG A 150 -29.53 -22.12 48.97
N ARG A 151 -30.78 -21.69 48.80
CA ARG A 151 -31.79 -21.66 49.86
C ARG A 151 -31.81 -23.06 50.48
N ARG A 152 -31.34 -23.15 51.71
CA ARG A 152 -31.33 -24.34 52.52
C ARG A 152 -32.59 -24.31 53.37
N ASP A 153 -33.72 -24.56 52.72
CA ASP A 153 -35.02 -24.77 53.39
C ASP A 153 -35.21 -26.28 53.60
N ARG A 154 -34.90 -26.74 54.82
CA ARG A 154 -35.23 -28.03 55.50
C ARG A 154 -34.21 -28.15 56.65
N ASN A 155 -34.58 -28.24 57.93
CA ASN A 155 -35.73 -28.85 58.58
C ASN A 155 -35.92 -28.20 59.95
#